data_AF-A0A950N0R3-F1
#
_entry.id   AF-A0A950N0R3-F1
#
_cell.length_a   1.000
_cell.length_b   1.000
_cell.length_c   1.000
_cell.angle_alpha   90.00
_cell.angle_beta   90.00
_cell.angle_gamma   90.00
#
_symmetry.space_group_name_H-M   'P 1'
#
loop_
_entity.id
_entity.type
_entity.pdbx_description
1 polymer ?
#
loop_
_entity_poly.entity_id
_entity_poly.type
_entity_poly.pdbx_seq_one_letter_code
_entity_poly.pdbx_strand_id
1 'polypeptide(L)'
;MIARVELFGRHPGEDRFPVIVEIGNPYCATENPSEWACPISVTPFRTDLHDMHGSDSLQALCLAIGLALKLLDGFRVDGGRLEFDDGEEFPLESYSFSFKISAEQ
;
A
#
# COMPACT_ATOMS: atom_id res chain seq x y z
N MET A 1 -12.65 9.42 -6.21
CA MET A 1 -12.42 9.24 -4.75
C MET A 1 -11.03 8.66 -4.60
N ILE A 2 -10.27 9.09 -3.59
CA ILE A 2 -8.95 8.51 -3.24
C ILE A 2 -9.08 8.01 -1.80
N ALA A 3 -8.67 6.76 -1.57
CA ALA A 3 -8.46 6.26 -0.22
C ALA A 3 -7.06 6.71 0.23
N ARG A 4 -6.99 7.35 1.40
CA ARG A 4 -5.75 7.95 1.91
C ARG A 4 -5.55 7.59 3.37
N VAL A 5 -4.31 7.29 3.74
CA VAL A 5 -3.85 7.26 5.13
C VAL A 5 -2.55 8.04 5.25
N GLU A 6 -2.44 8.80 6.32
CA GLU A 6 -1.24 9.55 6.69
C GLU A 6 -0.66 8.95 7.96
N LEU A 7 0.62 8.62 7.89
CA LEU A 7 1.41 7.98 8.93
C LEU A 7 2.70 8.79 9.13
N PHE A 8 3.45 8.44 10.17
CA PHE A 8 4.79 8.95 10.39
C PHE A 8 5.78 7.80 10.38
N GLY A 9 6.79 7.90 9.51
CA GLY A 9 7.94 7.00 9.48
C GLY A 9 9.05 7.52 10.38
N ARG A 10 9.81 6.61 10.99
CA ARG A 10 11.00 6.94 11.78
C ARG A 10 12.07 5.85 11.66
N HIS A 11 13.29 6.23 11.30
CA HIS A 11 14.45 5.37 11.46
C HIS A 11 15.08 5.51 12.85
N PRO A 12 15.84 4.51 13.34
CA PRO A 12 16.48 4.59 14.65
C PRO A 12 17.41 5.79 14.76
N GLY A 13 17.12 6.70 15.70
CA GLY A 13 17.92 7.91 15.93
C GLY A 13 17.63 9.07 14.98
N GLU A 14 16.69 8.92 14.05
CA GLU A 14 16.25 9.98 13.15
C GLU A 14 14.92 10.61 13.61
N ASP A 15 14.63 11.80 13.06
CA ASP A 15 13.36 12.49 13.25
C ASP A 15 12.21 11.79 12.51
N ARG A 16 10.99 12.02 12.99
CA ARG A 16 9.77 11.54 12.31
C ARG A 16 9.59 12.28 10.98
N PHE A 17 9.19 11.56 9.94
CA PHE A 17 8.84 12.13 8.64
C PHE A 17 7.47 11.62 8.18
N PRO A 18 6.68 12.43 7.44
CA PRO A 18 5.37 12.02 6.97
C PRO A 18 5.49 10.90 5.92
N VAL A 19 4.66 9.88 6.08
CA VAL A 19 4.45 8.79 5.13
C VAL A 19 3.00 8.86 4.67
N ILE A 20 2.78 8.96 3.37
CA ILE A 20 1.46 9.10 2.77
C ILE A 20 1.23 7.93 1.83
N VAL A 21 0.14 7.20 2.06
CA VAL A 21 -0.34 6.15 1.16
C VAL A 21 -1.64 6.62 0.53
N GLU A 22 -1.71 6.59 -0.80
CA GLU A 22 -2.92 6.90 -1.55
C GLU A 22 -3.20 5.81 -2.57
N ILE A 23 -4.47 5.41 -2.64
CA ILE A 23 -4.98 4.47 -3.62
C ILE A 23 -6.16 5.11 -4.34
N GLY A 24 -6.04 5.21 -5.66
CA GLY A 24 -7.05 5.80 -6.53
C GLY A 24 -8.19 4.84 -6.87
N ASN A 25 -9.12 5.31 -7.69
CA ASN A 25 -10.17 4.46 -8.23
C ASN A 25 -9.63 3.62 -9.39
N PRO A 26 -9.85 2.29 -9.41
CA PRO A 26 -9.53 1.48 -10.58
C PRO A 26 -10.23 2.01 -11.84
N TYR A 27 -9.55 1.94 -12.98
CA TYR A 27 -10.05 2.38 -14.27
C TYR A 27 -9.64 1.42 -15.40
N CYS A 28 -10.46 1.33 -16.44
CA CYS A 28 -10.08 0.61 -17.66
C CYS A 28 -8.97 1.39 -18.38
N ALA A 29 -7.85 0.72 -18.65
CA ALA A 29 -6.75 1.31 -19.40
C ALA A 29 -7.23 1.66 -20.82
N THR A 30 -7.02 2.90 -21.25
CA THR A 30 -7.48 3.35 -22.58
C THR A 30 -6.75 2.66 -23.72
N GLU A 31 -5.50 2.21 -23.48
CA GLU A 31 -4.66 1.53 -24.47
C GLU A 31 -5.04 0.06 -24.66
N ASN A 32 -5.63 -0.56 -23.64
CA ASN A 32 -6.04 -1.95 -23.65
C ASN A 32 -7.37 -2.14 -22.88
N PRO A 33 -8.52 -2.24 -23.58
CA PRO A 33 -9.84 -2.35 -22.95
C PRO A 33 -10.05 -3.60 -22.08
N SER A 34 -9.17 -4.60 -22.21
CA SER A 34 -9.19 -5.82 -21.38
C SER A 34 -8.40 -5.69 -20.08
N GLU A 35 -7.80 -4.53 -19.84
CA GLU A 35 -6.89 -4.28 -18.73
C GLU A 35 -7.43 -3.17 -17.84
N TRP A 36 -7.30 -3.39 -16.55
CA TRP A 36 -7.63 -2.41 -15.52
C TRP A 36 -6.35 -1.97 -14.83
N ALA A 37 -6.30 -0.69 -14.46
CA ALA A 37 -5.23 -0.10 -13.70
C ALA A 37 -5.78 0.55 -12.43
N CYS A 38 -5.00 0.55 -11.36
CA CYS A 38 -5.33 1.22 -10.11
C CYS A 38 -4.17 2.13 -9.69
N PRO A 39 -4.39 3.46 -9.62
CA PRO A 39 -3.36 4.40 -9.18
C PRO A 39 -2.94 4.16 -7.74
N ILE A 40 -1.64 4.24 -7.48
CA ILE A 40 -1.06 4.10 -6.15
C ILE A 40 0.10 5.07 -5.94
N SER A 41 0.19 5.66 -4.75
CA SER A 41 1.36 6.38 -4.30
C SER A 41 1.73 5.96 -2.87
N VAL A 42 3.03 5.86 -2.58
CA VAL A 42 3.57 5.62 -1.23
C VAL A 42 4.79 6.52 -1.05
N THR A 43 4.54 7.74 -0.55
CA THR A 43 5.59 8.76 -0.38
C THR A 43 6.12 8.70 1.06
N PRO A 44 7.45 8.82 1.30
CA PRO A 44 8.52 9.05 0.33
C PRO A 44 9.14 7.78 -0.26
N PHE A 45 8.63 6.59 0.08
CA PHE A 45 9.30 5.32 -0.23
C PHE A 45 9.52 5.10 -1.72
N ARG A 46 8.56 5.49 -2.57
CA ARG A 46 8.69 5.42 -4.03
C ARG A 46 7.92 6.57 -4.68
N THR A 47 8.63 7.36 -5.48
CA THR A 47 8.06 8.49 -6.23
C THR A 47 7.65 8.14 -7.66
N ASP A 48 8.04 6.96 -8.14
CA ASP A 48 7.89 6.50 -9.52
C ASP A 48 7.02 5.24 -9.65
N LEU A 49 6.06 5.06 -8.74
CA LEU A 49 5.15 3.92 -8.83
C LEU A 49 4.25 4.07 -10.05
N HIS A 50 4.30 3.07 -10.92
CA HIS A 50 3.29 2.87 -11.95
C HIS A 50 2.01 2.35 -11.32
N ASP A 51 0.89 2.65 -11.98
CA ASP A 51 -0.40 2.09 -11.60
C ASP A 51 -0.34 0.56 -11.60
N MET A 52 -1.12 -0.07 -10.72
CA MET A 52 -1.15 -1.51 -10.63
C MET A 52 -2.18 -2.10 -11.59
N HIS A 53 -1.70 -2.94 -12.51
CA HIS A 53 -2.51 -3.50 -13.58
C HIS A 53 -3.06 -4.88 -13.21
N GLY A 54 -4.31 -5.14 -13.59
CA GLY A 54 -5.02 -6.39 -13.36
C GLY A 54 -6.03 -6.71 -14.46
N SER A 55 -6.52 -7.94 -14.46
CA SER A 55 -7.51 -8.44 -15.43
C SER A 55 -8.88 -7.80 -15.24
N ASP A 56 -9.18 -7.34 -14.01
CA ASP A 56 -10.38 -6.61 -13.67
C ASP A 56 -10.09 -5.55 -12.59
N SER A 57 -11.11 -4.73 -12.29
CA SER A 57 -11.01 -3.64 -11.32
C SER A 57 -10.66 -4.11 -9.91
N LEU A 58 -11.14 -5.29 -9.52
CA LEU A 58 -10.90 -5.87 -8.21
C LEU A 58 -9.45 -6.33 -8.08
N GLN A 59 -8.93 -7.04 -9.09
CA GLN A 59 -7.55 -7.50 -9.10
C GLN A 59 -6.58 -6.31 -9.09
N ALA A 60 -6.82 -5.28 -9.93
CA ALA A 60 -5.99 -4.08 -9.96
C ALA A 60 -5.94 -3.38 -8.58
N LEU A 61 -7.09 -3.27 -7.91
CA LEU A 61 -7.18 -2.72 -6.55
C LEU A 61 -6.43 -3.58 -5.52
N CYS A 62 -6.63 -4.90 -5.52
CA CYS A 62 -5.94 -5.80 -4.60
C CYS A 62 -4.42 -5.75 -4.79
N LEU A 63 -3.94 -5.64 -6.03
CA LEU A 63 -2.52 -5.49 -6.34
C LEU A 63 -1.96 -4.15 -5.85
N ALA A 64 -2.70 -3.05 -6.00
CA ALA A 64 -2.35 -1.76 -5.40
C ALA A 64 -2.24 -1.86 -3.87
N ILE A 65 -3.27 -2.39 -3.20
CA ILE A 65 -3.23 -2.55 -1.74
C ILE A 65 -2.05 -3.43 -1.31
N GLY A 66 -1.83 -4.56 -2.00
CA GLY A 66 -0.71 -5.46 -1.72
C GLY A 66 0.65 -4.80 -1.88
N LEU A 67 0.84 -3.97 -2.92
CA LEU A 67 2.08 -3.21 -3.11
C LEU A 67 2.28 -2.17 -2.00
N ALA A 68 1.23 -1.44 -1.61
CA ALA A 68 1.30 -0.48 -0.51
C ALA A 68 1.79 -1.15 0.77
N LEU A 69 1.14 -2.25 1.16
CA LEU A 69 1.49 -3.01 2.36
C LEU A 69 2.91 -3.56 2.29
N LYS A 70 3.34 -4.06 1.12
CA LYS A 70 4.70 -4.56 0.91
C LYS A 70 5.76 -3.46 1.10
N LEU A 71 5.49 -2.25 0.65
CA LEU A 71 6.42 -1.12 0.83
C LEU A 71 6.48 -0.67 2.30
N LEU A 72 5.34 -0.61 2.99
CA LEU A 72 5.29 -0.32 4.42
C LEU A 72 6.02 -1.40 5.25
N ASP A 73 5.83 -2.67 4.90
CA ASP A 73 6.52 -3.80 5.55
C ASP A 73 8.02 -3.78 5.28
N GLY A 74 8.44 -3.51 4.04
CA GLY A 74 9.86 -3.37 3.70
C GLY A 74 10.56 -2.32 4.56
N PHE A 75 9.92 -1.16 4.77
CA PHE A 75 10.45 -0.14 5.66
C PHE A 75 10.58 -0.61 7.13
N ARG A 76 9.62 -1.42 7.64
CA ARG A 76 9.72 -2.03 8.97
C ARG A 76 10.87 -3.04 9.04
N VAL A 77 11.01 -3.88 8.02
CA VAL A 77 12.07 -4.89 7.90
C VAL A 77 13.46 -4.23 7.88
N ASP A 78 13.58 -3.07 7.26
CA ASP A 78 14.80 -2.24 7.23
C ASP A 78 15.06 -1.50 8.55
N GLY A 79 14.28 -1.77 9.61
CA GLY A 79 14.44 -1.23 10.95
C GLY A 79 13.68 0.08 11.22
N GLY A 80 12.87 0.53 10.26
CA GLY A 80 11.96 1.66 10.43
C GLY A 80 10.76 1.34 11.32
N ARG A 81 10.11 2.39 11.84
CA ARG A 81 8.84 2.32 12.58
C ARG A 81 7.80 3.22 11.93
N LEU A 82 6.58 2.72 11.81
CA LEU A 82 5.43 3.47 11.34
C LEU A 82 4.53 3.78 12.54
N GLU A 83 4.10 5.02 12.66
CA GLU A 83 3.33 5.54 13.78
C GLU A 83 2.13 6.37 13.27
N PHE A 84 1.05 6.42 14.04
CA PHE A 84 -0.01 7.42 13.89
C PHE A 84 0.47 8.80 14.37
N ASP A 85 -0.35 9.84 14.20
CA ASP A 85 0.03 11.21 14.57
C ASP A 85 0.34 11.36 16.07
N ASP A 86 -0.45 10.70 16.91
CA ASP A 86 -0.31 10.58 18.37
C ASP A 86 0.91 9.78 18.84
N GLY A 87 1.62 9.11 17.92
CA GLY A 87 2.80 8.31 18.19
C GLY A 87 2.51 6.85 18.53
N GLU A 88 1.25 6.39 18.47
CA GLU A 88 0.93 4.96 18.56
C GLU A 88 1.49 4.21 17.34
N GLU A 89 1.97 2.97 17.57
CA GLU A 89 2.53 2.16 16.48
C GLU A 89 1.44 1.76 15.49
N PHE A 90 1.71 1.94 14.18
CA PHE A 90 0.80 1.53 13.12
C PHE A 90 0.72 -0.01 13.03
N PRO A 91 -0.46 -0.61 13.26
CA PRO A 91 -0.62 -2.07 13.29
C PRO A 91 -0.77 -2.62 11.87
N LEU A 92 0.33 -2.66 11.10
CA LEU A 92 0.34 -3.08 9.70
C LEU A 92 -0.37 -4.42 9.46
N GLU A 93 -0.24 -5.35 10.40
CA GLU A 93 -0.88 -6.67 10.35
C GLU A 93 -2.40 -6.62 10.29
N SER A 94 -3.03 -5.62 10.91
CA SER A 94 -4.49 -5.43 10.88
C SER A 94 -5.02 -5.02 9.50
N TYR A 95 -4.13 -4.56 8.62
CA TYR A 95 -4.43 -4.21 7.23
C TYR A 95 -4.01 -5.30 6.25
N SER A 96 -3.28 -6.32 6.72
CA SER A 96 -2.84 -7.44 5.89
C SER A 96 -3.99 -8.44 5.65
N PHE A 97 -4.03 -9.01 4.45
CA PHE A 97 -4.95 -10.11 4.14
C PHE A 97 -4.26 -11.45 4.40
N SER A 98 -4.61 -12.09 5.50
CA SER A 98 -4.22 -13.49 5.75
C SER A 98 -5.30 -14.43 5.23
N PHE A 99 -5.08 -15.05 4.07
CA PHE A 99 -5.95 -16.13 3.58
C PHE A 99 -5.46 -17.47 4.12
N LYS A 100 -6.21 -18.06 5.06
CA LYS A 100 -6.05 -19.47 5.40
C LYS A 100 -6.88 -20.29 4.43
N ILE A 101 -6.22 -20.95 3.48
CA ILE A 101 -6.87 -22.01 2.71
C ILE A 101 -6.81 -23.28 3.54
N SER A 102 -7.93 -23.60 4.20
CA SER A 102 -8.13 -24.94 4.74
C SER A 102 -8.44 -25.86 3.56
N ALA A 103 -7.49 -26.71 3.19
CA ALA A 103 -7.80 -27.86 2.37
C ALA A 103 -8.51 -28.89 3.25
N GLU A 104 -9.83 -28.98 3.15
CA GLU A 104 -10.55 -30.17 3.60
C GLU A 104 -10.18 -31.31 2.64
N GLN A 105 -9.53 -32.34 3.18
CA GLN A 105 -9.30 -33.63 2.51
C GLN A 105 -10.53 -34.51 2.68
#